data_AF-A0A1I2D7L0-F1
#
_entry.id   AF-A0A1I2D7L0-F1
#
_cell.length_a   1.000
_cell.length_b   1.000
_cell.length_c   1.000
_cell.angle_alpha   90.00
_cell.angle_beta   90.00
_cell.angle_gamma   90.00
#
_symmetry.space_group_name_H-M   'P 1'
#
loop_
_entity.id
_entity.type
_entity.pdbx_description
1 polymer ?
#
loop_
_entity_poly.entity_id
_entity_poly.type
_entity_poly.pdbx_seq_one_letter_code
_entity_poly.pdbx_strand_id
1 'polypeptide(L)'
;MLGMQEWLYRASNARADSSTTQDVADNFGFICRNAFADVAHAQMIANVAKVDFGDVIHLYFVDGEGGRSLGAYRVVGPHRHPRGALFGAAVPKTKLRTVADDQLREQLRSDYAVDPRVGEFCGWPVVRDEHPSPSYVRDLFVGRNTLVPR
;
A
#
# COMPACT_ATOMS: atom_id res chain seq x y z
N MET A 1 10.92 -21.74 4.06
CA MET A 1 11.23 -20.35 3.66
C MET A 1 10.41 -20.07 2.42
N LEU A 2 9.29 -19.35 2.56
CA LEU A 2 8.65 -18.77 1.37
C LEU A 2 9.57 -17.63 0.92
N GLY A 3 9.98 -17.67 -0.34
CA GLY A 3 10.86 -16.65 -0.91
C GLY A 3 10.19 -15.29 -0.87
N MET A 4 11.00 -14.24 -0.73
CA MET A 4 10.56 -12.85 -0.88
C MET A 4 9.90 -12.66 -2.25
N GLN A 5 8.66 -12.19 -2.28
CA GLN A 5 7.96 -11.85 -3.52
C GLN A 5 8.02 -10.34 -3.78
N GLU A 6 8.12 -9.97 -5.05
CA GLU A 6 8.09 -8.58 -5.50
C GLU A 6 6.73 -8.23 -6.11
N TRP A 7 6.28 -7.01 -5.84
CA TRP A 7 5.00 -6.49 -6.28
C TRP A 7 5.16 -5.13 -6.94
N LEU A 8 4.44 -4.90 -8.03
CA LEU A 8 4.33 -3.58 -8.65
C LEU A 8 3.03 -2.93 -8.19
N TYR A 9 3.12 -1.75 -7.58
CA TYR A 9 1.96 -0.98 -7.14
C TYR A 9 1.86 0.35 -7.88
N ARG A 10 0.71 0.61 -8.52
CA ARG A 10 0.40 1.91 -9.13
C ARG A 10 -0.55 2.72 -8.24
N ALA A 11 -0.04 3.81 -7.70
CA ALA A 11 -0.82 4.92 -7.17
C ALA A 11 -1.21 5.87 -8.32
N SER A 12 -2.27 6.65 -8.12
CA SER A 12 -2.68 7.70 -9.04
C SER A 12 -3.37 8.84 -8.30
N ASN A 13 -3.55 9.96 -8.99
CA ASN A 13 -4.27 11.15 -8.53
C ASN A 13 -5.76 10.92 -8.23
N ALA A 14 -6.30 9.71 -8.43
CA ALA A 14 -7.66 9.37 -8.03
C ALA A 14 -7.84 9.27 -6.50
N ARG A 15 -6.73 9.22 -5.75
CA ARG A 15 -6.72 9.22 -4.28
C ARG A 15 -5.91 10.40 -3.77
N ALA A 16 -4.59 10.29 -3.85
CA ALA A 16 -3.67 11.31 -3.40
C ALA A 16 -2.75 11.75 -4.55
N ASP A 17 -2.18 12.93 -4.44
CA ASP A 17 -1.11 13.35 -5.34
C ASP A 17 0.20 12.59 -5.05
N SER A 18 1.20 12.84 -5.90
CA SER A 18 2.47 12.13 -5.83
C SER A 18 3.28 12.48 -4.57
N SER A 19 3.25 13.74 -4.15
CA SER A 19 3.91 14.23 -2.93
C SER A 19 3.31 13.60 -1.69
N THR A 20 1.98 13.61 -1.54
CA THR A 20 1.28 12.99 -0.41
C THR A 20 1.50 11.48 -0.40
N THR A 21 1.45 10.82 -1.56
CA THR A 21 1.73 9.38 -1.65
C THR A 21 3.15 9.06 -1.16
N GLN A 22 4.14 9.85 -1.59
CA GLN A 22 5.52 9.68 -1.18
C GLN A 22 5.74 10.01 0.29
N ASP A 23 5.14 11.10 0.79
CA ASP A 23 5.23 11.54 2.18
C ASP A 23 4.69 10.47 3.15
N VAL A 24 3.53 9.90 2.84
CA VAL A 24 2.95 8.80 3.63
C VAL A 24 3.88 7.58 3.65
N ALA A 25 4.49 7.23 2.52
CA ALA A 25 5.40 6.09 2.44
C ALA A 25 6.73 6.34 3.17
N ASP A 26 7.34 7.52 2.98
CA ASP A 26 8.68 7.82 3.49
C ASP A 26 8.67 8.26 4.96
N ASN A 27 7.70 9.08 5.38
CA ASN A 27 7.66 9.64 6.73
C ASN A 27 6.89 8.78 7.72
N PHE A 28 5.86 8.05 7.27
CA PHE A 28 5.07 7.17 8.14
C PHE A 28 5.38 5.69 7.96
N GLY A 29 6.08 5.30 6.88
CA GLY A 29 6.35 3.90 6.59
C GLY A 29 5.06 3.15 6.30
N PHE A 30 4.19 3.73 5.46
CA PHE A 30 2.87 3.19 5.20
C PHE A 30 2.48 3.29 3.72
N ILE A 31 1.88 2.22 3.20
CA ILE A 31 1.21 2.25 1.89
C ILE A 31 -0.28 2.01 2.13
N CYS A 32 -1.07 3.06 2.01
CA CYS A 32 -2.52 3.00 2.22
C CYS A 32 -3.19 2.18 1.13
N ARG A 33 -3.95 1.15 1.53
CA ARG A 33 -4.68 0.29 0.62
C ARG A 33 -5.86 -0.40 1.30
N ASN A 34 -7.03 -0.28 0.69
CA ASN A 34 -8.21 -1.03 1.12
C ASN A 34 -8.04 -2.54 0.87
N ALA A 35 -8.50 -3.35 1.81
CA ALA A 35 -8.70 -4.78 1.64
C ALA A 35 -9.91 -5.09 0.76
N PHE A 36 -10.95 -4.26 0.82
CA PHE A 36 -12.25 -4.52 0.20
C PHE A 36 -12.60 -3.44 -0.84
N ALA A 37 -13.13 -3.88 -1.97
CA ALA A 37 -13.52 -3.00 -3.07
C ALA A 37 -14.84 -2.27 -2.82
N ASP A 38 -15.78 -2.93 -2.13
CA ASP A 38 -17.10 -2.39 -1.81
C ASP A 38 -17.63 -2.89 -0.45
N VAL A 39 -18.66 -2.20 0.07
CA VAL A 39 -19.38 -2.58 1.29
C VAL A 39 -20.34 -3.75 1.01
N ALA A 40 -21.01 -3.73 -0.14
CA ALA A 40 -22.19 -4.55 -0.43
C ALA A 40 -21.88 -6.02 -0.70
N HIS A 41 -20.81 -6.31 -1.43
CA HIS A 41 -20.40 -7.66 -1.82
C HIS A 41 -19.20 -8.16 -1.01
N ALA A 42 -18.61 -7.29 -0.18
CA ALA A 42 -17.51 -7.64 0.69
C ALA A 42 -16.33 -8.25 -0.09
N GLN A 43 -16.18 -7.85 -1.36
CA GLN A 43 -15.23 -8.42 -2.29
C GLN A 43 -13.82 -7.97 -1.93
N MET A 44 -12.99 -8.93 -1.52
CA MET A 44 -11.58 -8.70 -1.24
C MET A 44 -10.81 -8.43 -2.53
N ILE A 45 -9.91 -7.46 -2.49
CA ILE A 45 -9.04 -7.14 -3.63
C ILE A 45 -8.01 -8.26 -3.80
N ALA A 46 -8.09 -8.99 -4.92
CA ALA A 46 -7.49 -10.30 -5.12
C ALA A 46 -5.99 -10.41 -4.77
N ASN A 47 -5.19 -9.37 -5.04
CA ASN A 47 -3.75 -9.39 -4.77
C ASN A 47 -3.38 -8.85 -3.38
N VAL A 48 -4.26 -8.10 -2.72
CA VAL A 48 -3.97 -7.55 -1.38
C VAL A 48 -3.81 -8.65 -0.34
N ALA A 49 -4.60 -9.72 -0.46
CA ALA A 49 -4.54 -10.88 0.43
C ALA A 49 -3.26 -11.72 0.28
N LYS A 50 -2.55 -11.56 -0.84
CA LYS A 50 -1.40 -12.38 -1.21
C LYS A 50 -0.06 -11.79 -0.78
N VAL A 51 -0.02 -10.48 -0.52
CA VAL A 51 1.19 -9.80 -0.02
C VAL A 51 1.50 -10.32 1.39
N ASP A 52 2.71 -10.81 1.60
CA ASP A 52 3.18 -11.30 2.90
C ASP A 52 4.20 -10.33 3.54
N PHE A 53 4.49 -10.54 4.83
CA PHE A 53 5.61 -9.86 5.47
C PHE A 53 6.93 -10.33 4.89
N GLY A 54 7.79 -9.40 4.53
CA GLY A 54 9.06 -9.66 3.84
C GLY A 54 9.01 -9.36 2.35
N ASP A 55 7.82 -9.29 1.74
CA ASP A 55 7.67 -8.91 0.34
C ASP A 55 8.09 -7.46 0.08
N VAL A 56 8.49 -7.18 -1.16
CA VAL A 56 8.86 -5.83 -1.61
C VAL A 56 7.77 -5.28 -2.53
N ILE A 57 7.31 -4.07 -2.24
CA ILE A 57 6.40 -3.30 -3.08
C ILE A 57 7.20 -2.20 -3.78
N HIS A 58 7.27 -2.26 -5.10
CA HIS A 58 7.72 -1.16 -5.94
C HIS A 58 6.57 -0.21 -6.17
N LEU A 59 6.65 0.96 -5.52
CA LEU A 59 5.62 1.99 -5.55
C LEU A 59 5.87 2.92 -6.73
N TYR A 60 4.89 3.01 -7.63
CA TYR A 60 4.86 3.95 -8.74
C TYR A 60 3.71 4.93 -8.57
N PHE A 61 3.93 6.17 -8.98
CA PHE A 61 2.86 7.13 -9.20
C PHE A 61 2.60 7.26 -10.69
N VAL A 62 1.35 7.11 -11.10
CA VAL A 62 0.94 7.17 -12.50
C VAL A 62 0.08 8.41 -12.75
N ASP A 63 0.48 9.18 -13.75
CA ASP A 63 -0.22 10.35 -14.25
C ASP A 63 -0.28 10.32 -15.80
N GLY A 64 -0.60 11.47 -16.42
CA GLY A 64 -0.72 11.58 -17.88
C GLY A 64 0.59 11.33 -18.65
N GLU A 65 1.75 11.36 -17.99
CA GLU A 65 3.07 11.21 -18.61
C GLU A 65 3.63 9.79 -18.48
N GLY A 66 3.01 8.93 -17.68
CA GLY A 66 3.45 7.55 -17.45
C GLY A 66 3.53 7.22 -15.96
N GLY A 67 4.34 6.22 -15.61
CA GLY A 67 4.56 5.81 -14.22
C GLY A 67 5.96 6.17 -13.75
N ARG A 68 6.04 7.00 -12.70
CA ARG A 68 7.28 7.38 -12.01
C ARG A 68 7.46 6.53 -10.76
N SER A 69 8.65 5.94 -10.58
CA SER A 69 8.98 5.22 -9.34
C SER A 69 9.11 6.19 -8.17
N LEU A 70 8.45 5.88 -7.05
CA LEU A 70 8.62 6.55 -5.76
C LEU A 70 9.60 5.80 -4.83
N GLY A 71 9.79 4.50 -5.07
CA GLY A 71 10.76 3.68 -4.33
C GLY A 71 10.35 2.21 -4.24
N ALA A 72 11.20 1.43 -3.58
CA ALA A 72 10.92 0.07 -3.15
C ALA A 72 10.73 0.03 -1.64
N TYR A 73 9.76 -0.76 -1.18
CA TYR A 73 9.33 -0.77 0.21
C TYR A 73 9.06 -2.19 0.67
N ARG A 74 9.75 -2.64 1.72
CA ARG A 74 9.56 -3.97 2.28
C ARG A 74 8.42 -3.97 3.29
N VAL A 75 7.49 -4.89 3.12
CA VAL A 75 6.33 -5.07 4.00
C VAL A 75 6.77 -5.69 5.32
N VAL A 76 6.45 -5.04 6.44
CA VAL A 76 6.88 -5.48 7.78
C VAL A 76 5.71 -5.53 8.75
N GLY A 77 5.83 -6.38 9.77
CA GLY A 77 4.88 -6.37 10.89
C GLY A 77 5.14 -5.17 11.82
N PRO A 78 4.13 -4.72 12.60
CA PRO A 78 4.31 -3.59 13.53
C PRO A 78 5.50 -3.75 14.48
N HIS A 79 5.78 -4.97 14.96
CA HIS A 79 6.91 -5.27 15.86
C HIS A 79 8.30 -5.15 15.21
N ARG A 80 8.39 -5.08 13.87
CA ARG A 80 9.64 -4.86 13.12
C ARG A 80 9.69 -3.48 12.46
N HIS A 81 8.65 -2.66 12.64
CA HIS A 81 8.60 -1.32 12.08
C HIS A 81 9.15 -0.31 13.09
N PRO A 82 10.02 0.65 12.69
CA PRO A 82 10.57 1.66 13.60
C PRO A 82 9.50 2.49 14.33
N ARG A 83 8.35 2.68 13.67
CA ARG A 83 7.17 3.37 14.22
C ARG A 83 6.00 2.41 14.40
N GLY A 84 6.23 1.23 14.98
CA GLY A 84 5.21 0.17 15.11
C GLY A 84 3.91 0.59 15.78
N ALA A 85 3.96 1.59 16.66
CA ALA A 85 2.79 2.14 17.37
C ALA A 85 1.79 2.87 16.46
N LEU A 86 2.16 3.20 15.21
CA LEU A 86 1.25 3.82 14.24
C LEU A 86 0.13 2.87 13.79
N PHE A 87 0.30 1.56 14.00
CA PHE A 87 -0.52 0.53 13.40
C PHE A 87 -1.31 -0.25 14.44
N GLY A 88 -2.61 -0.41 14.19
CA GLY A 88 -3.54 -1.11 15.05
C GLY A 88 -3.78 -2.56 14.63
N ALA A 89 -5.06 -2.94 14.63
CA ALA A 89 -5.51 -4.30 14.39
C ALA A 89 -5.11 -4.83 13.01
N ALA A 90 -4.90 -6.15 12.92
CA ALA A 90 -4.77 -6.82 11.63
C ALA A 90 -6.11 -6.80 10.88
N VAL A 91 -6.08 -6.52 9.59
CA VAL A 91 -7.25 -6.74 8.73
C VAL A 91 -7.32 -8.23 8.36
N PRO A 92 -8.44 -8.93 8.65
CA PRO A 92 -8.52 -10.38 8.47
C PRO A 92 -8.10 -10.86 7.08
N LYS A 93 -7.34 -11.98 7.04
CA LYS A 93 -6.84 -12.64 5.82
C LYS A 93 -5.89 -11.80 4.95
N THR A 94 -5.32 -10.73 5.51
CA THR A 94 -4.32 -9.90 4.82
C THR A 94 -3.15 -9.61 5.76
N LYS A 95 -2.10 -8.96 5.24
CA LYS A 95 -1.06 -8.33 6.07
C LYS A 95 -1.25 -6.83 6.29
N LEU A 96 -2.43 -6.31 5.98
CA LEU A 96 -2.75 -4.93 6.28
C LEU A 96 -2.97 -4.71 7.77
N ARG A 97 -2.73 -3.47 8.19
CA ARG A 97 -3.03 -2.95 9.52
C ARG A 97 -3.94 -1.75 9.43
N THR A 98 -4.83 -1.60 10.40
CA THR A 98 -5.54 -0.34 10.59
C THR A 98 -4.58 0.73 11.10
N VAL A 99 -4.90 2.00 10.87
CA VAL A 99 -4.15 3.12 11.43
C VAL A 99 -4.60 3.38 12.87
N ALA A 100 -3.65 3.38 13.80
CA ALA A 100 -3.87 3.67 15.22
C ALA A 100 -3.54 5.13 15.60
N ASP A 101 -2.62 5.75 14.87
CA ASP A 101 -2.07 7.08 15.15
C ASP A 101 -2.90 8.22 14.53
N ASP A 102 -3.12 9.27 15.30
CA ASP A 102 -3.97 10.40 14.91
C ASP A 102 -3.33 11.28 13.83
N GLN A 103 -2.00 11.44 13.84
CA GLN A 103 -1.30 12.24 12.84
C GLN A 103 -1.38 11.56 11.46
N LEU A 104 -1.15 10.25 11.40
CA LEU A 104 -1.31 9.48 10.17
C LEU A 104 -2.77 9.47 9.70
N ARG A 105 -3.75 9.34 10.61
CA ARG A 105 -5.17 9.44 10.23
C ARG A 105 -5.49 10.80 9.60
N GLU A 106 -5.01 11.88 10.18
CA GLU A 106 -5.27 13.23 9.65
C GLU A 106 -4.61 13.41 8.28
N GLN A 107 -3.36 12.95 8.12
CA GLN A 107 -2.66 12.97 6.83
C GLN A 107 -3.44 12.21 5.73
N LEU A 108 -4.11 11.10 6.09
CA LEU A 108 -4.87 10.30 5.14
C LEU A 108 -6.26 10.88 4.84
N ARG A 109 -6.86 11.64 5.76
CA ARG A 109 -8.26 12.10 5.69
C ARG A 109 -8.57 12.98 4.47
N SER A 110 -7.59 13.73 4.00
CA SER A 110 -7.78 14.67 2.87
C SER A 110 -7.96 13.95 1.53
N ASP A 111 -7.23 12.84 1.32
CA ASP A 111 -7.02 12.26 -0.01
C ASP A 111 -7.39 10.76 -0.11
N TYR A 112 -7.37 10.05 1.02
CA TYR A 112 -7.66 8.63 1.06
C TYR A 112 -9.09 8.37 1.54
N ALA A 113 -9.65 7.24 1.12
CA ALA A 113 -10.90 6.73 1.67
C ALA A 113 -10.61 5.62 2.67
N VAL A 114 -11.43 5.55 3.72
CA VAL A 114 -11.44 4.40 4.62
C VAL A 114 -11.79 3.12 3.86
N ASP A 115 -11.35 1.99 4.38
CA ASP A 115 -11.80 0.70 3.86
C ASP A 115 -13.30 0.54 4.11
N PRO A 116 -14.10 0.23 3.09
CA PRO A 116 -15.56 0.23 3.18
C PRO A 116 -16.11 -0.78 4.18
N ARG A 117 -15.36 -1.85 4.48
CA ARG A 117 -15.81 -2.91 5.40
C ARG A 117 -15.18 -2.79 6.78
N VAL A 118 -13.93 -2.35 6.85
CA VAL A 118 -13.23 -2.16 8.14
C VAL A 118 -13.70 -0.89 8.83
N GLY A 119 -14.15 0.13 8.07
CA GLY A 119 -14.57 1.43 8.60
C GLY A 119 -13.41 2.33 9.02
N GLU A 120 -12.17 1.94 8.71
CA GLU A 120 -10.94 2.61 9.11
C GLU A 120 -9.96 2.70 7.93
N PHE A 121 -8.98 3.60 8.02
CA PHE A 121 -7.83 3.55 7.12
C PHE A 121 -7.02 2.29 7.38
N CYS A 122 -6.66 1.58 6.31
CA CYS A 122 -5.78 0.42 6.39
C CYS A 122 -4.79 0.37 5.22
N GLY A 123 -3.73 -0.41 5.40
CA GLY A 123 -2.60 -0.44 4.48
C GLY A 123 -1.48 -1.33 5.00
N TRP A 124 -0.38 -1.40 4.26
CA TRP A 124 0.81 -2.13 4.69
C TRP A 124 1.75 -1.21 5.47
N PRO A 125 2.18 -1.60 6.68
CA PRO A 125 3.40 -1.07 7.27
C PRO A 125 4.59 -1.48 6.42
N VAL A 126 5.45 -0.52 6.09
CA VAL A 126 6.60 -0.72 5.21
C VAL A 126 7.82 0.01 5.71
N VAL A 127 8.99 -0.51 5.36
CA VAL A 127 10.26 0.21 5.48
C VAL A 127 10.86 0.38 4.10
N ARG A 128 11.54 1.50 3.86
CA ARG A 128 12.26 1.73 2.60
C ARG A 128 13.27 0.61 2.38
N ASP A 129 13.34 0.13 1.15
CA ASP A 129 14.21 -0.95 0.72
C ASP A 129 15.10 -0.46 -0.45
N GLU A 130 16.34 -0.94 -0.49
CA GLU A 130 17.34 -0.51 -1.48
C GLU A 130 17.22 -1.28 -2.82
N HIS A 131 16.29 -2.24 -2.93
CA HIS A 131 16.03 -2.94 -4.18
C HIS A 131 15.73 -1.96 -5.33
N PRO A 132 16.44 -2.06 -6.48
CA PRO A 132 16.20 -1.19 -7.61
C PRO A 132 14.81 -1.45 -8.20
N SER A 133 13.96 -0.43 -8.24
CA SER A 133 12.65 -0.55 -8.88
C SER A 133 12.79 -0.74 -10.39
N PRO A 134 12.12 -1.75 -10.99
CA PRO A 134 12.11 -1.91 -12.44
C PRO A 134 11.42 -0.70 -13.10
N SER A 135 11.63 -0.51 -14.41
CA SER A 135 10.87 0.48 -15.17
C SER A 135 9.37 0.16 -15.12
N TYR A 136 8.55 1.20 -15.04
CA TYR A 136 7.10 1.05 -15.08
C TYR A 136 6.66 0.56 -16.46
N VAL A 137 5.88 -0.52 -16.50
CA VAL A 137 5.28 -1.07 -17.72
C VAL A 137 3.77 -1.14 -17.53
N ARG A 138 3.04 -0.24 -18.20
CA ARG A 138 1.57 -0.10 -18.08
C ARG A 138 0.83 -1.42 -18.35
N ASP A 139 1.31 -2.19 -19.31
CA ASP A 139 0.63 -3.41 -19.80
C ASP A 139 0.62 -4.55 -18.76
N LEU A 140 1.48 -4.48 -17.74
CA LEU A 140 1.44 -5.43 -16.62
C LEU A 140 0.18 -5.22 -15.75
N PHE A 141 -0.42 -4.02 -15.77
CA PHE A 141 -1.59 -3.67 -14.98
C PHE A 141 -2.89 -3.84 -15.79
N VAL A 142 -3.25 -5.09 -16.05
CA VAL A 142 -4.48 -5.43 -16.79
C VAL A 142 -5.72 -4.91 -16.06
N GLY A 143 -6.60 -4.22 -16.79
CA GLY A 143 -7.85 -3.67 -16.29
C GLY A 143 -7.65 -2.65 -15.17
N ARG A 144 -8.37 -2.82 -14.06
CA ARG A 144 -8.33 -1.91 -12.89
C ARG A 144 -7.35 -2.35 -11.80
N ASN A 145 -6.49 -3.34 -12.07
CA ASN A 145 -5.52 -3.81 -11.09
C ASN A 145 -4.54 -2.70 -10.73
N THR A 146 -4.32 -2.46 -9.44
CA THR A 146 -3.35 -1.47 -8.96
C THR A 146 -2.14 -2.11 -8.28
N LEU A 147 -2.20 -3.42 -8.03
CA LEU A 147 -1.14 -4.22 -7.43
C LEU A 147 -1.05 -5.50 -8.25
N VAL A 148 0.13 -5.81 -8.79
CA VAL A 148 0.38 -7.03 -9.58
C VAL A 148 1.69 -7.68 -9.14
N PRO A 149 1.79 -9.02 -9.18
CA PRO A 149 3.06 -9.68 -8.93
C PRO A 149 4.06 -9.31 -10.04
N ARG A 150 5.34 -9.20 -9.66
CA ARG A 150 6.45 -9.13 -10.59
C ARG A 150 6.91 -10.54 -10.97
#